data_AF-A0A1R4KLC0-F1
#
_entry.id   AF-A0A1R4KLC0-F1
#
_cell.length_a   1.000
_cell.length_b   1.000
_cell.length_c   1.000
_cell.angle_alpha   90.00
_cell.angle_beta   90.00
_cell.angle_gamma   90.00
#
_symmetry.space_group_name_H-M   'P 1'
#
loop_
_entity.id
_entity.type
_entity.pdbx_description
1 polymer ?
#
loop_
_entity_poly.entity_id
_entity_poly.type
_entity_poly.pdbx_seq_one_letter_code
_entity_poly.pdbx_strand_id
1 'polypeptide(L)'
;MLGANDGIVSVAAIVVGVAGATNDLAPILTAGTAALVGGAISMTLGEYVSVSSQSDSEKTLIATERRELSEMPAQELDELTGLNRTGFDGD
;
A
#
# COMPACT_ATOMS: atom_id res chain seq x y z
N MET A 1 -2.29 7.28 6.82
CA MET A 1 -1.78 7.30 8.22
C MET A 1 -2.06 6.00 9.00
N LEU A 2 -2.46 4.90 8.34
CA LEU A 2 -2.80 3.64 9.04
C LEU A 2 -1.57 2.87 9.54
N GLY A 3 -0.47 2.80 8.77
CA GLY A 3 0.66 1.94 9.19
C GLY A 3 1.50 2.48 10.36
N ALA A 4 1.40 3.76 10.72
CA ALA A 4 2.04 4.26 11.94
C ALA A 4 1.37 3.67 13.21
N ASN A 5 0.04 3.50 13.16
CA ASN A 5 -0.72 2.86 14.23
C ASN A 5 -0.34 1.37 14.35
N ASP A 6 -0.28 0.67 13.22
CA ASP A 6 0.09 -0.75 13.21
C ASP A 6 1.55 -0.97 13.64
N GLY A 7 2.44 -0.03 13.29
CA GLY A 7 3.83 -0.03 13.73
C GLY A 7 3.99 0.10 15.24
N ILE A 8 3.25 1.02 15.88
CA ILE A 8 3.28 1.19 17.34
C ILE A 8 2.74 -0.07 18.05
N VAL A 9 1.62 -0.60 17.58
CA VAL A 9 1.01 -1.82 18.18
C VAL A 9 1.93 -3.03 18.04
N SER A 10 2.55 -3.20 16.87
CA SER A 10 3.50 -4.29 16.61
C SER A 10 4.73 -4.23 17.52
N VAL A 11 5.37 -3.06 17.63
CA VAL A 11 6.53 -2.87 18.51
C VAL A 11 6.16 -3.08 19.97
N ALA A 12 5.01 -2.54 20.42
CA ALA A 12 4.53 -2.74 21.78
C ALA A 12 4.27 -4.23 22.08
N ALA A 13 3.65 -4.96 21.14
CA ALA A 13 3.43 -6.40 21.29
C ALA A 13 4.73 -7.19 21.42
N ILE A 14 5.76 -6.86 20.63
CA ILE A 14 7.08 -7.49 20.73
C ILE A 14 7.73 -7.20 22.08
N VAL A 15 7.73 -5.94 22.52
CA VAL A 15 8.31 -5.53 23.81
C VAL A 15 7.61 -6.23 24.98
N VAL A 16 6.27 -6.26 24.98
CA VAL A 16 5.47 -6.96 25.99
C VAL A 16 5.74 -8.47 25.96
N GLY A 17 5.85 -9.08 24.78
CA GLY A 17 6.15 -10.50 24.64
C GLY A 17 7.51 -10.89 25.22
N VAL A 18 8.55 -10.08 24.97
CA VAL A 18 9.89 -10.32 25.52
C VAL A 18 9.91 -10.07 27.04
N ALA A 19 9.24 -9.02 27.51
CA ALA A 19 9.10 -8.75 28.94
C ALA A 19 8.33 -9.86 29.71
N GLY A 20 7.44 -10.58 29.03
CA GLY A 20 6.78 -11.76 29.59
C GLY A 20 7.71 -12.96 29.79
N ALA A 21 8.85 -13.00 29.09
CA ALA A 21 9.83 -14.09 29.14
C ALA A 21 11.05 -13.77 30.02
N THR A 22 11.34 -12.49 30.28
CA THR A 22 12.46 -12.07 31.13
C THR A 22 12.21 -10.71 31.76
N ASN A 23 12.77 -10.50 32.97
CA ASN A 23 12.81 -9.20 33.63
C ASN A 23 14.09 -8.41 33.30
N ASP A 24 15.03 -9.02 32.56
CA ASP A 24 16.27 -8.34 32.18
C ASP A 24 16.00 -7.25 31.16
N LEU A 25 16.49 -6.04 31.46
CA LEU A 25 16.23 -4.86 30.65
C LEU A 25 16.92 -4.91 29.29
N ALA A 26 18.13 -5.48 29.22
CA ALA A 26 18.92 -5.49 27.99
C ALA A 26 18.21 -6.22 26.83
N PRO A 27 17.73 -7.47 26.99
CA PRO A 27 16.94 -8.14 25.96
C PRO A 27 15.69 -7.37 25.51
N ILE A 28 14.97 -6.75 26.44
CA ILE A 28 13.75 -5.98 26.16
C ILE A 28 14.08 -4.76 25.27
N LEU A 29 15.11 -3.99 25.64
CA LEU A 29 15.54 -2.81 24.88
C LEU A 29 16.11 -3.17 23.52
N THR A 30 16.89 -4.24 23.42
CA THR A 30 17.42 -4.71 22.14
C THR A 30 16.30 -5.14 21.21
N ALA A 31 15.33 -5.91 21.69
CA ALA A 31 14.18 -6.34 20.88
C ALA A 31 13.32 -5.16 20.43
N GLY A 32 13.01 -4.22 21.33
CA GLY A 32 12.19 -3.04 21.00
C GLY A 32 12.84 -2.13 19.96
N THR A 33 14.13 -1.85 20.09
CA THR A 33 14.87 -1.02 19.13
C THR A 33 15.05 -1.71 17.77
N ALA A 34 15.34 -3.00 17.76
CA ALA A 34 15.39 -3.79 16.53
C ALA A 34 14.04 -3.82 15.82
N ALA A 35 12.93 -4.02 16.56
CA ALA A 35 11.58 -4.00 16.02
C ALA A 35 11.20 -2.64 15.41
N LEU A 36 11.58 -1.53 16.07
CA LEU A 36 11.34 -0.18 15.55
C LEU A 36 12.08 0.06 14.23
N VAL A 37 13.38 -0.22 14.19
CA VAL A 37 14.20 0.02 13.01
C VAL A 37 13.77 -0.90 11.86
N GLY A 38 13.60 -2.19 12.14
CA GLY A 38 13.14 -3.16 11.14
C GLY A 38 11.74 -2.83 10.62
N GLY A 39 10.82 -2.46 11.51
CA GLY A 39 9.46 -2.06 11.16
C GLY A 39 9.43 -0.80 10.28
N ALA A 40 10.21 0.23 10.64
CA ALA A 40 10.30 1.46 9.85
C ALA A 40 10.83 1.18 8.43
N ILE A 41 11.92 0.42 8.31
CA ILE A 41 12.51 0.06 7.01
C ILE A 41 11.50 -0.74 6.18
N SER A 42 10.87 -1.76 6.77
CA SER A 42 9.88 -2.59 6.10
C SER A 42 8.69 -1.78 5.60
N MET A 43 8.21 -0.82 6.40
CA MET A 43 7.06 0.00 6.04
C MET A 43 7.40 0.99 4.92
N THR A 44 8.57 1.63 4.97
CA THR A 44 9.02 2.50 3.88
C THR A 44 9.22 1.73 2.57
N LEU A 45 9.87 0.57 2.63
CA LEU A 45 10.10 -0.25 1.43
C LEU A 45 8.80 -0.82 0.89
N GLY A 46 7.90 -1.29 1.75
CA GLY A 46 6.58 -1.79 1.35
C GLY A 46 5.76 -0.72 0.64
N GLU A 47 5.76 0.51 1.16
CA GLU A 47 5.08 1.64 0.52
C GLU A 47 5.71 1.98 -0.84
N TYR A 48 7.05 2.05 -0.91
CA TYR A 48 7.74 2.34 -2.17
C TYR A 48 7.41 1.32 -3.27
N VAL A 49 7.47 0.03 -2.96
CA VAL A 49 7.15 -1.04 -3.92
C VAL A 49 5.68 -0.98 -4.33
N SER A 50 4.77 -0.74 -3.37
CA SER A 50 3.34 -0.60 -3.65
C SER A 50 3.06 0.56 -4.61
N VAL A 51 3.61 1.74 -4.34
CA VAL A 51 3.45 2.93 -5.19
C VAL A 51 4.06 2.70 -6.57
N SER A 52 5.24 2.08 -6.64
CA SER A 52 5.87 1.75 -7.93
C SER A 52 5.01 0.80 -8.76
N SER A 53 4.50 -0.28 -8.15
CA SER A 53 3.67 -1.26 -8.84
C SER A 53 2.35 -0.66 -9.32
N GLN A 54 1.73 0.22 -8.53
CA GLN A 54 0.53 0.95 -8.94
C GLN A 54 0.83 1.87 -10.13
N SER A 55 1.93 2.63 -10.07
CA SER A 55 2.34 3.50 -11.17
C SER A 55 2.61 2.74 -12.46
N ASP A 56 3.23 1.57 -12.38
CA ASP A 56 3.50 0.75 -13.58
C ASP A 56 2.22 0.11 -14.15
N SER A 57 1.29 -0.27 -13.27
CA SER A 57 -0.04 -0.75 -13.68
C SER A 57 -0.83 0.37 -14.39
N GLU A 58 -0.80 1.59 -13.83
CA GLU A 58 -1.45 2.77 -14.40
C GLU A 58 -0.86 3.14 -15.77
N LYS A 59 0.47 3.14 -15.92
CA LYS A 59 1.12 3.39 -17.22
C LYS A 59 0.71 2.37 -18.27
N THR A 60 0.60 1.10 -17.87
CA THR A 60 0.17 0.01 -18.76
C THR A 60 -1.27 0.22 -19.20
N LEU A 61 -2.16 0.58 -18.26
CA LEU A 61 -3.55 0.88 -18.56
C LEU A 61 -3.68 2.07 -19.53
N ILE A 62 -2.96 3.17 -19.27
CA ILE A 62 -2.94 4.34 -20.17
C ILE A 62 -2.43 3.98 -21.57
N ALA A 63 -1.43 3.10 -21.67
CA ALA A 63 -0.90 2.67 -22.96
C ALA A 63 -1.93 1.84 -23.74
N THR A 64 -2.66 0.95 -23.06
CA THR A 64 -3.78 0.20 -23.64
C THR A 64 -4.88 1.14 -24.12
N GLU A 65 -5.35 2.05 -23.27
CA GLU A 65 -6.41 3.00 -23.60
C GLU A 65 -6.06 3.86 -24.83
N ARG A 66 -4.81 4.36 -24.88
CA ARG A 66 -4.34 5.16 -26.02
C ARG A 66 -4.35 4.37 -27.31
N ARG A 67 -4.04 3.07 -27.25
CA ARG A 67 -4.10 2.18 -28.40
C ARG A 67 -5.54 1.98 -28.83
N GLU A 68 -6.45 1.72 -27.90
CA GLU A 68 -7.88 1.48 -28.16
C GLU A 68 -8.57 2.72 -28.73
N LEU A 69 -8.28 3.90 -28.20
CA LEU A 69 -8.69 5.20 -28.77
C LEU A 69 -8.24 5.38 -30.23
N SER A 70 -7.09 4.82 -30.63
CA SER A 70 -6.55 4.96 -31.98
C SER A 70 -7.00 3.86 -32.95
N GLU A 71 -7.10 2.62 -32.47
CA GLU A 71 -7.36 1.42 -33.29
C GLU A 71 -8.86 1.09 -33.35
N MET A 72 -9.63 1.41 -32.31
CA MET A 72 -11.03 1.01 -32.14
C MET A 72 -11.93 2.17 -31.62
N PRO A 73 -11.89 3.36 -32.25
CA PRO A 73 -12.53 4.57 -31.69
C PRO A 73 -14.05 4.48 -31.52
N ALA A 74 -14.74 3.67 -32.33
CA ALA A 74 -16.19 3.50 -32.22
C ALA A 74 -16.59 2.65 -31.00
N GLN A 75 -15.79 1.62 -30.68
CA GLN A 75 -16.02 0.78 -29.50
C GLN A 75 -15.69 1.55 -28.23
N GLU A 76 -14.56 2.26 -28.23
CA GLU A 76 -14.13 3.13 -27.15
C GLU A 76 -15.17 4.23 -26.83
N LEU A 77 -15.77 4.84 -27.85
CA LEU A 77 -16.83 5.83 -27.66
C LEU A 77 -18.08 5.24 -26.96
N ASP A 78 -18.45 4.00 -27.28
CA ASP A 78 -19.56 3.31 -26.63
C ASP A 78 -19.22 3.02 -25.16
N GLU A 79 -17.99 2.60 -24.86
CA GLU A 79 -17.49 2.38 -23.51
C GLU A 79 -17.48 3.68 -22.68
N LEU A 80 -16.91 4.77 -23.21
CA LEU A 80 -16.88 6.08 -22.55
C LEU A 80 -18.28 6.67 -22.32
N THR A 81 -19.21 6.49 -23.27
CA THR A 81 -20.60 6.93 -23.08
C THR A 81 -21.36 6.05 -22.08
N GLY A 82 -21.03 4.76 -22.01
CA GLY A 82 -21.48 3.86 -20.95
C GLY A 82 -21.01 4.31 -19.57
N LEU A 83 -19.71 4.59 -19.42
CA LEU A 83 -19.10 5.10 -18.18
C LEU A 83 -19.72 6.43 -17.73
N ASN A 84 -19.91 7.36 -18.67
CA ASN A 84 -20.51 8.67 -18.39
C ASN A 84 -21.94 8.52 -17.84
N ARG A 85 -22.77 7.64 -18.41
CA ARG A 85 -24.12 7.37 -17.89
C ARG A 85 -24.08 6.77 -16.49
N THR A 86 -23.23 5.77 -16.24
CA THR A 86 -23.11 5.17 -14.90
C THR A 86 -22.57 6.13 -13.85
N GLY A 87 -21.75 7.11 -14.24
CA GLY A 87 -21.23 8.14 -13.34
C GLY A 87 -22.21 9.31 -13.08
N PHE A 88 -23.25 9.46 -13.90
CA PHE A 88 -24.30 10.49 -13.74
C PHE A 88 -25.62 9.92 -13.14
N ASP A 89 -25.87 8.62 -13.25
CA ASP A 89 -27.10 7.97 -12.75
C ASP A 89 -26.95 7.30 -11.35
N GLY A 90 -25.83 7.53 -10.65
CA GLY A 90 -25.61 7.09 -9.26
C GLY A 90 -25.40 8.28 -8.32
N ASP A 91 -26.46 8.67 -7.61
CA ASP A 91 -26.54 9.60 -6.43
C ASP A 91 -25.59 10.82 -6.35
#